data_AF-A0A1V5LBJ9-F1
#
_entry.id   AF-A0A1V5LBJ9-F1
#
_cell.length_a   1.000
_cell.length_b   1.000
_cell.length_c   1.000
_cell.angle_alpha   90.00
_cell.angle_beta   90.00
_cell.angle_gamma   90.00
#
_symmetry.space_group_name_H-M   'P 1'
#
loop_
_entity.id
_entity.type
_entity.pdbx_description
1 polymer ?
#
loop_
_entity_poly.entity_id
_entity_poly.type
_entity_poly.pdbx_seq_one_letter_code
_entity_poly.pdbx_strand_id
1 'polypeptide(L)'
;MGIRTNGFVAPSQGNFNDLIDQIKAVDEALKVEIDANGKLKIIMTNGDDIIINDLSGTPSSVLGIQATGMDGTNVRKSYAEQYDTIVQQIDDLILNNDSSYKGTNLLNGQDLTVYFNEYRTSSLKIDSVVFDTLGLGIKDSTNEWKNNADIQKSLSQVDGAISMIEAQASEFGQNLSAIQNRQDFTENMTNILTTGADSLTLADMNEEAANMLSLKVRQELGTNALSLASQSQQSVLKLF
;
A
#
# COMPACT_ATOMS: atom_id res chain seq x y z
N MET A 1 65.04 49.77 -29.64
CA MET A 1 65.69 49.04 -28.54
C MET A 1 64.86 49.23 -27.27
N GLY A 2 64.31 48.14 -26.73
CA GLY A 2 63.92 48.02 -25.31
C GLY A 2 62.51 48.46 -24.93
N ILE A 3 61.51 47.59 -25.15
CA ILE A 3 60.30 47.59 -24.32
C ILE A 3 60.77 47.22 -22.91
N ARG A 4 60.79 48.19 -22.00
CA ARG A 4 61.05 47.94 -20.58
C ARG A 4 59.83 47.19 -20.03
N THR A 5 60.02 45.92 -19.71
CA THR A 5 59.09 45.13 -18.90
C THR A 5 59.10 45.74 -17.51
N ASN A 6 58.16 46.65 -17.23
CA ASN A 6 57.84 47.00 -15.86
C ASN A 6 57.42 45.71 -15.18
N GLY A 7 58.25 45.31 -14.22
CA GLY A 7 58.21 44.01 -13.58
C GLY A 7 56.80 43.68 -13.11
N PHE A 8 56.42 42.44 -13.35
CA PHE A 8 55.40 41.80 -12.55
C PHE A 8 55.81 41.99 -11.07
N VAL A 9 55.07 42.82 -10.34
CA VAL A 9 55.19 42.90 -8.89
C VAL A 9 54.50 41.66 -8.37
N ALA A 10 55.28 40.66 -7.98
CA ALA A 10 54.74 39.47 -7.33
C ALA A 10 53.95 39.92 -6.09
N PRO A 11 52.72 39.42 -5.88
CA PRO A 11 51.91 39.77 -4.71
C PRO A 11 52.70 39.50 -3.42
N SER A 12 52.64 40.43 -2.47
CA SER A 12 53.44 40.37 -1.24
C SER A 12 52.97 39.31 -0.24
N GLN A 13 51.86 38.62 -0.54
CA GLN A 13 51.33 37.43 0.12
C GLN A 13 50.54 36.63 -0.93
N GLY A 14 50.76 35.31 -1.01
CA GLY A 14 50.02 34.41 -1.90
C GLY A 14 50.76 34.04 -3.20
N ASN A 15 51.26 32.82 -3.32
CA ASN A 15 51.64 32.22 -4.61
C ASN A 15 50.41 31.54 -5.27
N PHE A 16 50.52 31.06 -6.51
CA PHE A 16 49.39 30.42 -7.22
C PHE A 16 48.84 29.17 -6.52
N ASN A 17 49.67 28.47 -5.73
CA ASN A 17 49.21 27.34 -4.92
C ASN A 17 48.33 27.80 -3.76
N ASP A 18 48.59 28.98 -3.19
CA ASP A 18 47.74 29.55 -2.13
C ASP A 18 46.33 29.86 -2.67
N LEU A 19 46.21 30.28 -3.94
CA LEU A 19 44.90 30.43 -4.61
C LEU A 19 44.21 29.07 -4.82
N ILE A 20 44.94 28.05 -5.25
CA ILE A 20 44.42 26.69 -5.40
C ILE A 20 43.87 26.17 -4.07
N ASP A 21 44.61 26.38 -2.98
CA ASP A 21 44.22 25.91 -1.65
C ASP A 21 43.03 26.69 -1.09
N GLN A 22 42.96 28.00 -1.36
CA GLN A 22 41.78 28.81 -1.02
C GLN A 22 40.52 28.34 -1.78
N ILE A 23 40.64 27.98 -3.06
CA ILE A 23 39.49 27.49 -3.84
C ILE A 23 39.07 26.10 -3.35
N LYS A 24 40.00 25.20 -3.01
CA LYS A 24 39.68 23.89 -2.40
C LYS A 24 39.00 24.02 -1.03
N ALA A 25 39.29 25.09 -0.29
CA ALA A 25 38.68 25.31 1.01
C ALA A 25 37.21 25.78 0.94
N VAL A 26 36.70 26.11 -0.26
CA VAL A 26 35.30 26.53 -0.46
C VAL A 26 34.33 25.36 -0.24
N ASP A 27 34.69 24.15 -0.69
CA ASP A 27 33.88 22.94 -0.54
C ASP A 27 34.79 21.71 -0.60
N GLU A 28 34.54 20.71 0.25
CA GLU A 28 35.33 19.47 0.31
C GLU A 28 35.22 18.63 -0.99
N ALA A 29 34.11 18.75 -1.73
CA ALA A 29 33.92 18.10 -3.02
C ALA A 29 34.69 18.80 -4.15
N LEU A 30 35.28 19.98 -3.91
CA LEU A 30 35.89 20.79 -4.94
C LEU A 30 37.36 20.39 -5.14
N LYS A 31 37.64 19.73 -6.27
CA LYS A 31 38.98 19.36 -6.68
C LYS A 31 39.54 20.38 -7.66
N VAL A 32 40.65 21.01 -7.29
CA VAL A 32 41.41 21.95 -8.12
C VAL A 32 42.77 21.35 -8.47
N GLU A 33 43.07 21.21 -9.76
CA GLU A 33 44.34 20.70 -10.28
C GLU A 33 44.81 21.52 -11.49
N ILE A 34 46.11 21.46 -11.82
CA ILE A 34 46.63 21.96 -13.09
C ILE A 34 46.70 20.77 -14.05
N ASP A 35 46.06 20.87 -15.22
CA ASP A 35 46.09 19.81 -16.22
C ASP A 35 47.47 19.67 -16.90
N ALA A 36 47.66 18.62 -17.69
CA ALA A 36 48.90 18.37 -18.40
C ALA A 36 49.30 19.47 -19.41
N ASN A 37 48.38 20.39 -19.75
CA ASN A 37 48.58 21.51 -20.64
C ASN A 37 48.78 22.84 -19.88
N GLY A 38 48.89 22.80 -18.54
CA GLY A 38 49.09 23.98 -17.70
C GLY A 38 47.82 24.80 -17.41
N LYS A 39 46.63 24.26 -17.68
CA LYS A 39 45.34 24.94 -17.41
C LYS A 39 44.80 24.57 -16.03
N LEU A 40 44.14 25.53 -15.37
CA LEU A 40 43.41 25.27 -14.13
C LEU A 40 42.17 24.43 -14.41
N LYS A 41 42.05 23.29 -13.74
CA LYS A 41 40.92 22.36 -13.82
C LYS A 41 40.24 22.31 -12.47
N ILE A 42 38.96 22.67 -12.45
CA ILE A 42 38.11 22.66 -11.25
C ILE A 42 36.98 21.68 -11.52
N ILE A 43 36.79 20.71 -10.63
CA ILE A 43 35.78 19.66 -10.76
C ILE A 43 35.14 19.45 -9.40
N MET A 44 33.84 19.23 -9.37
CA MET A 44 33.19 18.67 -8.18
C MET A 44 33.27 17.15 -8.22
N THR A 45 33.84 16.53 -7.19
CA THR A 45 33.98 15.08 -7.09
C THR A 45 32.64 14.38 -6.90
N ASN A 46 31.60 15.10 -6.50
CA ASN A 46 30.23 14.60 -6.38
C ASN A 46 29.44 14.64 -7.71
N GLY A 47 30.01 15.21 -8.77
CA GLY A 47 29.37 15.32 -10.08
C GLY A 47 28.33 16.44 -10.19
N ASP A 48 28.24 17.34 -9.20
CA ASP A 48 27.41 18.54 -9.27
C ASP A 48 27.98 19.57 -10.25
N ASP A 49 27.10 20.42 -10.77
CA ASP A 49 27.49 21.58 -11.58
C ASP A 49 28.28 22.59 -10.75
N ILE A 50 29.32 23.16 -11.36
CA ILE A 50 30.04 24.31 -10.80
C ILE A 50 29.42 25.58 -11.39
N ILE A 51 28.65 26.28 -10.56
CA ILE A 51 28.04 27.56 -10.94
C ILE A 51 28.98 28.70 -10.50
N ILE A 52 29.55 29.41 -11.47
CA ILE A 52 30.27 30.67 -11.24
C ILE A 52 29.33 31.81 -11.61
N ASN A 53 28.62 32.37 -10.62
CA ASN A 53 27.68 33.48 -10.84
C ASN A 53 28.43 34.82 -11.04
N ASP A 54 28.03 35.57 -12.08
CA ASP A 54 28.47 36.95 -12.32
C ASP A 54 27.56 37.91 -11.55
N LEU A 55 28.10 38.61 -10.54
CA LEU A 55 27.31 39.53 -9.72
C LEU A 55 27.14 40.92 -10.37
N SER A 56 27.87 41.27 -11.44
CA SER A 56 27.85 42.66 -11.95
C SER A 56 28.41 42.92 -13.36
N GLY A 57 28.59 41.92 -14.22
CA GLY A 57 28.82 42.11 -15.66
C GLY A 57 30.28 41.98 -16.09
N THR A 58 30.53 40.99 -16.95
CA THR A 58 31.73 40.77 -17.80
C THR A 58 33.04 40.19 -17.23
N PRO A 59 33.26 39.84 -15.94
CA PRO A 59 34.55 39.25 -15.53
C PRO A 59 34.75 37.82 -16.05
N SER A 60 33.68 37.04 -16.22
CA SER A 60 33.76 35.65 -16.74
C SER A 60 34.34 35.62 -18.16
N SER A 61 33.97 36.59 -19.00
CA SER A 61 34.55 36.79 -20.34
C SER A 61 35.99 37.31 -20.30
N VAL A 62 36.32 38.21 -19.36
CA VAL A 62 37.69 38.75 -19.19
C VAL A 62 38.67 37.70 -18.67
N LEU A 63 38.21 36.78 -17.82
CA LEU A 63 38.99 35.64 -17.32
C LEU A 63 39.01 34.44 -18.28
N GLY A 64 38.32 34.53 -19.43
CA GLY A 64 38.22 33.45 -20.42
C GLY A 64 37.49 32.21 -19.92
N ILE A 65 36.74 32.32 -18.83
CA ILE A 65 35.98 31.24 -18.22
C ILE A 65 34.67 31.12 -19.00
N GLN A 66 34.63 30.23 -19.98
CA GLN A 66 33.35 29.76 -20.52
C GLN A 66 32.74 28.82 -19.48
N ALA A 67 31.78 29.33 -18.71
CA ALA A 67 30.95 28.52 -17.83
C ALA A 67 30.00 27.66 -18.68
N THR A 68 30.54 26.61 -19.30
CA THR A 68 29.76 25.52 -19.86
C THR A 68 30.03 24.29 -19.00
N GLY A 69 29.54 24.33 -17.77
CA GLY A 69 29.50 23.20 -16.86
C GLY A 69 28.07 23.00 -16.40
N MET A 70 27.17 22.73 -17.34
CA MET A 70 25.80 22.21 -17.08
C MET A 70 25.74 20.70 -17.38
N ASP A 71 26.90 20.03 -17.37
CA ASP A 71 27.05 18.59 -17.68
C ASP A 71 27.43 17.78 -16.43
N GLY A 72 27.19 18.32 -15.24
CA GLY A 72 27.21 17.56 -14.00
C GLY A 72 26.13 16.48 -14.03
N THR A 73 26.44 15.33 -14.62
CA THR A 73 25.57 14.14 -14.53
C THR A 73 25.75 13.54 -13.15
N ASN A 74 25.22 14.20 -12.12
CA ASN A 74 25.13 13.61 -10.80
C ASN A 74 24.10 12.47 -10.85
N VAL A 75 24.58 11.27 -11.20
CA VAL A 75 23.76 10.06 -11.29
C VAL A 75 23.04 9.79 -9.96
N ARG A 76 23.63 10.18 -8.82
CA ARG A 76 22.99 10.03 -7.49
C ARG A 76 21.82 10.96 -7.32
N LYS A 77 21.90 12.20 -7.81
CA LYS A 77 20.76 13.12 -7.87
C LYS A 77 19.61 12.52 -8.68
N SER A 78 19.89 11.96 -9.86
CA SER A 78 18.83 11.33 -10.66
C SER A 78 18.17 10.13 -9.95
N TYR A 79 18.95 9.32 -9.23
CA TYR A 79 18.38 8.22 -8.42
C TYR A 79 17.64 8.72 -7.19
N ALA A 80 18.10 9.80 -6.56
CA ALA A 80 17.45 10.45 -5.44
C ALA A 80 16.07 10.99 -5.86
N GLU A 81 15.97 11.66 -7.01
CA GLU A 81 14.71 12.14 -7.58
C GLU A 81 13.74 10.99 -7.91
N GLN A 82 14.25 9.87 -8.44
CA GLN A 82 13.43 8.66 -8.68
C GLN A 82 12.93 8.06 -7.36
N TYR A 83 13.78 8.01 -6.33
CA TYR A 83 13.40 7.56 -5.00
C TYR A 83 12.32 8.45 -4.40
N ASP A 84 12.48 9.77 -4.44
CA ASP A 84 11.50 10.74 -3.93
C ASP A 84 10.16 10.60 -4.65
N THR A 85 10.18 10.32 -5.95
CA THR A 85 8.97 10.00 -6.71
C THR A 85 8.27 8.75 -6.18
N ILE A 86 9.02 7.69 -5.84
CA ILE A 86 8.45 6.46 -5.25
C ILE A 86 7.91 6.73 -3.84
N VAL A 87 8.62 7.52 -3.04
CA VAL A 87 8.16 7.95 -1.70
C VAL A 87 6.82 8.69 -1.82
N GLN A 88 6.67 9.59 -2.78
CA GLN A 88 5.40 10.25 -3.06
C GLN A 88 4.31 9.28 -3.55
N GLN A 89 4.66 8.30 -4.39
CA GLN A 89 3.70 7.29 -4.83
C GLN A 89 3.17 6.41 -3.69
N ILE A 90 3.98 6.18 -2.64
CA ILE A 90 3.52 5.50 -1.42
C ILE A 90 2.43 6.34 -0.74
N ASP A 91 2.67 7.64 -0.57
CA ASP A 91 1.67 8.56 -0.01
C ASP A 91 0.42 8.61 -0.89
N ASP A 92 0.56 8.69 -2.21
CA ASP A 92 -0.58 8.74 -3.12
C ASP A 92 -1.47 7.49 -3.01
N LEU A 93 -0.86 6.30 -2.94
CA LEU A 93 -1.60 5.03 -2.80
C LEU A 93 -2.47 4.98 -1.52
N ILE A 94 -2.03 5.66 -0.47
CA ILE A 94 -2.63 5.58 0.86
C ILE A 94 -3.56 6.76 1.13
N LEU A 95 -3.11 7.99 0.85
CA LEU A 95 -3.83 9.21 1.12
C LEU A 95 -4.92 9.50 0.08
N ASN A 96 -4.73 9.12 -1.19
CA ASN A 96 -5.73 9.35 -2.25
C ASN A 96 -6.82 8.26 -2.31
N ASN A 97 -6.89 7.37 -1.32
CA ASN A 97 -7.86 6.27 -1.21
C ASN A 97 -7.77 5.19 -2.30
N ASP A 98 -6.65 5.09 -3.02
CA ASP A 98 -6.44 4.02 -4.02
C ASP A 98 -6.42 2.61 -3.37
N SER A 99 -6.01 2.54 -2.10
CA SER A 99 -6.04 1.32 -1.27
C SER A 99 -7.35 1.09 -0.52
N SER A 100 -8.39 1.91 -0.75
CA SER A 100 -9.66 1.76 -0.05
C SER A 100 -10.56 0.65 -0.63
N TYR A 101 -11.30 -0.03 0.24
CA TYR A 101 -12.35 -0.96 -0.15
C TYR A 101 -13.69 -0.50 0.43
N LYS A 102 -14.66 -0.25 -0.45
CA LYS A 102 -16.02 0.22 -0.08
C LYS A 102 -16.01 1.43 0.88
N GLY A 103 -15.03 2.32 0.73
CA GLY A 103 -14.90 3.53 1.53
C GLY A 103 -14.21 3.34 2.89
N THR A 104 -13.58 2.19 3.15
CA THR A 104 -12.70 1.96 4.31
C THR A 104 -11.28 1.72 3.83
N ASN A 105 -10.31 2.41 4.41
CA ASN A 105 -8.89 2.25 4.16
C ASN A 105 -8.16 1.88 5.46
N LEU A 106 -7.86 0.59 5.61
CA LEU A 106 -7.15 0.04 6.77
C LEU A 106 -5.68 0.51 6.86
N LEU A 107 -5.14 1.11 5.79
CA LEU A 107 -3.77 1.65 5.73
C LEU A 107 -3.71 3.16 6.02
N ASN A 108 -4.86 3.81 6.17
CA ASN A 108 -4.99 5.24 6.46
C ASN A 108 -5.82 5.49 7.72
N GLY A 109 -5.62 4.68 8.76
CA GLY A 109 -6.20 4.89 10.09
C GLY A 109 -7.71 4.66 10.20
N GLN A 110 -8.34 3.96 9.25
CA GLN A 110 -9.76 3.62 9.33
C GLN A 110 -9.98 2.16 9.72
N ASP A 111 -10.40 1.92 10.96
CA ASP A 111 -10.68 0.57 11.49
C ASP A 111 -11.86 -0.10 10.78
N LEU A 112 -11.86 -1.44 10.76
CA LEU A 112 -12.97 -2.24 10.24
C LEU A 112 -13.53 -3.13 11.36
N THR A 113 -14.84 -3.10 11.59
CA THR A 113 -15.51 -4.05 12.48
C THR A 113 -16.35 -5.03 11.67
N VAL A 114 -16.03 -6.32 11.78
CA VAL A 114 -16.78 -7.41 11.16
C VAL A 114 -17.71 -8.01 12.20
N TYR A 115 -19.00 -8.07 11.91
CA TYR A 115 -20.01 -8.68 12.77
C TYR A 115 -20.30 -10.11 12.30
N PHE A 116 -20.32 -11.05 13.24
CA PHE A 116 -20.57 -12.47 12.96
C PHE A 116 -22.03 -12.88 13.22
N ASN A 117 -22.88 -11.96 13.68
CA ASN A 117 -24.29 -12.23 13.92
C ASN A 117 -25.15 -10.98 13.65
N GLU A 118 -26.45 -11.22 13.46
CA GLU A 118 -27.45 -10.22 13.07
C GLU A 118 -27.65 -9.17 14.17
N TYR A 119 -27.52 -9.58 15.44
CA TYR A 119 -27.67 -8.71 16.60
C TYR A 119 -26.40 -7.93 16.96
N ARG A 120 -25.30 -8.11 16.20
CA ARG A 120 -24.02 -7.42 16.40
C ARG A 120 -23.40 -7.58 17.79
N THR A 121 -23.68 -8.69 18.48
CA THR A 121 -23.11 -8.99 19.81
C THR A 121 -21.80 -9.79 19.70
N SER A 122 -21.50 -10.37 18.54
CA SER A 122 -20.24 -11.05 18.25
C SER A 122 -19.56 -10.38 17.07
N SER A 123 -18.34 -9.89 17.27
CA SER A 123 -17.60 -9.16 16.26
C SER A 123 -16.08 -9.36 16.37
N LEU A 124 -15.38 -9.06 15.29
CA LEU A 124 -13.93 -8.86 15.26
C LEU A 124 -13.67 -7.41 14.85
N LYS A 125 -12.92 -6.68 15.68
CA LYS A 125 -12.37 -5.38 15.30
C LYS A 125 -11.00 -5.63 14.67
N ILE A 126 -10.81 -5.13 13.46
CA ILE A 126 -9.53 -5.09 12.75
C ILE A 126 -9.03 -3.66 12.93
N ASP A 127 -7.97 -3.53 13.72
CA ASP A 127 -7.31 -2.26 13.93
C ASP A 127 -6.56 -1.85 12.65
N SER A 128 -6.70 -0.57 12.32
CA SER A 128 -6.02 0.03 11.18
C SER A 128 -4.64 0.54 11.56
N VAL A 129 -3.86 0.84 10.53
CA VAL A 129 -2.56 1.50 10.64
C VAL A 129 -2.54 2.74 9.76
N VAL A 130 -1.57 3.62 10.02
CA VAL A 130 -1.23 4.73 9.12
C VAL A 130 0.11 4.40 8.50
N PHE A 131 0.10 4.05 7.23
CA PHE A 131 1.30 3.64 6.47
C PHE A 131 1.70 4.65 5.40
N ASP A 132 1.27 5.91 5.54
CA ASP A 132 1.89 7.01 4.81
C ASP A 132 3.39 7.10 5.14
N THR A 133 4.13 7.93 4.41
CA THR A 133 5.58 8.07 4.58
C THR A 133 5.95 8.48 6.00
N LEU A 134 5.11 9.28 6.65
CA LEU A 134 5.26 9.65 8.06
C LEU A 134 5.12 8.45 9.00
N GLY A 135 4.08 7.64 8.82
CA GLY A 135 3.78 6.46 9.63
C GLY A 135 4.78 5.33 9.42
N LEU A 136 5.31 5.19 8.20
CA LEU A 136 6.41 4.26 7.88
C LEU A 136 7.80 4.78 8.25
N GLY A 137 7.92 6.06 8.60
CA GLY A 137 9.21 6.70 8.90
C GLY A 137 10.13 6.88 7.68
N ILE A 138 9.58 6.74 6.48
CA ILE A 138 10.26 7.00 5.20
C ILE A 138 10.26 8.50 4.96
N LYS A 139 11.36 9.02 4.40
CA LYS A 139 11.48 10.44 4.03
C LYS A 139 12.12 10.52 2.66
N ASP A 140 11.89 11.63 1.99
CA ASP A 140 12.64 12.00 0.80
C ASP A 140 14.16 11.97 1.06
N SER A 141 14.89 11.81 -0.03
CA SER A 141 16.34 11.77 -0.10
C SER A 141 16.95 12.99 0.59
N THR A 142 17.92 12.74 1.48
CA THR A 142 18.67 13.83 2.12
C THR A 142 19.84 14.23 1.22
N ASN A 143 19.99 15.54 0.96
CA ASN A 143 21.09 16.14 0.19
C ASN A 143 21.39 15.45 -1.16
N GLU A 144 20.36 15.01 -1.89
CA GLU A 144 20.53 14.36 -3.20
C GLU A 144 21.49 13.13 -3.13
N TRP A 145 21.61 12.50 -1.95
CA TRP A 145 22.52 11.39 -1.69
C TRP A 145 24.00 11.65 -2.02
N LYS A 146 24.45 12.90 -1.85
CA LYS A 146 25.83 13.33 -2.12
C LYS A 146 26.89 12.52 -1.37
N ASN A 147 26.57 12.05 -0.17
CA ASN A 147 27.44 11.17 0.61
C ASN A 147 26.78 9.80 0.84
N ASN A 148 27.59 8.79 1.15
CA ASN A 148 27.08 7.45 1.42
C ASN A 148 26.25 7.37 2.71
N ALA A 149 26.45 8.28 3.67
CA ALA A 149 25.69 8.28 4.91
C ALA A 149 24.19 8.60 4.67
N ASP A 150 23.89 9.51 3.73
CA ASP A 150 22.52 9.85 3.34
C ASP A 150 21.81 8.66 2.68
N ILE A 151 22.53 7.86 1.87
CA ILE A 151 22.01 6.62 1.31
C ILE A 151 21.75 5.59 2.40
N GLN A 152 22.71 5.38 3.31
CA GLN A 152 22.56 4.41 4.40
C GLN A 152 21.39 4.76 5.33
N LYS A 153 21.15 6.05 5.57
CA LYS A 153 19.99 6.52 6.31
C LYS A 153 18.69 6.15 5.60
N SER A 154 18.59 6.43 4.29
CA SER A 154 17.40 6.10 3.49
C SER A 154 17.15 4.59 3.46
N LEU A 155 18.21 3.79 3.32
CA LEU A 155 18.14 2.32 3.37
C LEU A 155 17.60 1.83 4.72
N SER A 156 18.13 2.35 5.84
CA SER A 156 17.65 1.99 7.17
C SER A 156 16.18 2.35 7.40
N GLN A 157 15.71 3.46 6.81
CA GLN A 157 14.29 3.84 6.88
C GLN A 157 13.42 2.86 6.10
N VAL A 158 13.84 2.47 4.89
CA VAL A 158 13.13 1.49 4.06
C VAL A 158 13.08 0.11 4.75
N ASP A 159 14.19 -0.36 5.33
CA ASP A 159 14.23 -1.63 6.05
C ASP A 159 13.28 -1.64 7.27
N GLY A 160 13.21 -0.52 8.00
CA GLY A 160 12.27 -0.34 9.09
C GLY A 160 10.82 -0.39 8.61
N ALA A 161 10.51 0.32 7.53
CA ALA A 161 9.18 0.32 6.92
C ALA A 161 8.76 -1.06 6.43
N ILE A 162 9.65 -1.82 5.77
CA ILE A 162 9.40 -3.20 5.35
C ILE A 162 9.03 -4.06 6.56
N SER A 163 9.81 -3.96 7.63
CA SER A 163 9.57 -4.73 8.87
C SER A 163 8.20 -4.41 9.48
N MET A 164 7.77 -3.13 9.45
CA MET A 164 6.44 -2.71 9.91
C MET A 164 5.33 -3.28 9.03
N ILE A 165 5.50 -3.24 7.70
CA ILE A 165 4.55 -3.78 6.74
C ILE A 165 4.40 -5.30 6.92
N GLU A 166 5.49 -6.03 7.09
CA GLU A 166 5.46 -7.49 7.32
C GLU A 166 4.75 -7.86 8.63
N ALA A 167 5.01 -7.11 9.70
CA ALA A 167 4.32 -7.30 10.97
C ALA A 167 2.81 -7.09 10.81
N GLN A 168 2.40 -6.02 10.13
CA GLN A 168 0.98 -5.75 9.90
C GLN A 168 0.32 -6.76 8.96
N ALA A 169 1.04 -7.22 7.92
CA ALA A 169 0.54 -8.26 7.03
C ALA A 169 0.29 -9.58 7.78
N SER A 170 1.16 -9.91 8.75
CA SER A 170 0.95 -11.06 9.64
C SER A 170 -0.30 -10.91 10.50
N GLU A 171 -0.54 -9.72 11.06
CA GLU A 171 -1.74 -9.42 11.84
C GLU A 171 -3.02 -9.52 10.99
N PHE A 172 -3.02 -8.92 9.79
CA PHE A 172 -4.13 -9.06 8.85
C PHE A 172 -4.36 -10.51 8.41
N GLY A 173 -3.30 -11.30 8.24
CA GLY A 173 -3.42 -12.74 7.96
C GLY A 173 -4.07 -13.53 9.09
N GLN A 174 -3.77 -13.19 10.35
CA GLN A 174 -4.42 -13.79 11.52
C GLN A 174 -5.91 -13.41 11.59
N ASN A 175 -6.22 -12.14 11.35
CA ASN A 175 -7.61 -11.65 11.28
C ASN A 175 -8.40 -12.35 10.16
N LEU A 176 -7.80 -12.50 8.97
CA LEU A 176 -8.42 -13.23 7.85
C LEU A 176 -8.69 -14.69 8.22
N SER A 177 -7.73 -15.36 8.84
CA SER A 177 -7.88 -16.76 9.28
C SER A 177 -9.04 -16.90 10.28
N ALA A 178 -9.17 -15.96 11.22
CA ALA A 178 -10.28 -15.94 12.17
C ALA A 178 -11.64 -15.76 11.46
N ILE A 179 -11.71 -14.86 10.47
CA ILE A 179 -12.92 -14.63 9.67
C ILE A 179 -13.30 -15.87 8.86
N GLN A 180 -12.33 -16.51 8.19
CA GLN A 180 -12.56 -17.73 7.40
C GLN A 180 -13.10 -18.86 8.28
N ASN A 181 -12.47 -19.11 9.44
CA ASN A 181 -12.96 -20.11 10.39
C ASN A 181 -14.39 -19.84 10.86
N ARG A 182 -14.75 -18.56 11.07
CA ARG A 182 -16.12 -18.17 11.45
C ARG A 182 -17.11 -18.32 10.30
N GLN A 183 -16.69 -18.01 9.08
CA GLN A 183 -17.48 -18.23 7.88
C GLN A 183 -17.80 -19.72 7.73
N ASP A 184 -16.80 -20.60 7.78
CA ASP A 184 -16.97 -22.05 7.64
C ASP A 184 -17.86 -22.62 8.74
N PHE A 185 -17.68 -22.17 10.00
CA PHE A 185 -18.55 -22.58 11.10
C PHE A 185 -20.01 -22.18 10.85
N THR A 186 -20.24 -20.97 10.38
CA THR A 186 -21.59 -20.42 10.15
C THR A 186 -22.27 -21.14 8.99
N GLU A 187 -21.53 -21.43 7.92
CA GLU A 187 -22.02 -22.22 6.79
C GLU A 187 -22.41 -23.63 7.21
N ASN A 188 -21.54 -24.32 7.95
CA ASN A 188 -21.83 -25.65 8.49
C ASN A 188 -23.04 -25.64 9.44
N MET A 189 -23.12 -24.65 10.33
CA MET A 189 -24.27 -24.48 11.22
C MET A 189 -25.55 -24.27 10.42
N THR A 190 -25.52 -23.44 9.38
CA THR A 190 -26.67 -23.18 8.51
C THR A 190 -27.14 -24.45 7.80
N ASN A 191 -26.21 -25.26 7.28
CA ASN A 191 -26.52 -26.52 6.62
C ASN A 191 -27.16 -27.55 7.59
N ILE A 192 -26.63 -27.65 8.81
CA ILE A 192 -27.19 -28.53 9.85
C ILE A 192 -28.58 -28.06 10.26
N LEU A 193 -28.76 -26.76 10.51
CA LEU A 193 -30.05 -26.20 10.90
C LEU A 193 -31.09 -26.33 9.78
N THR A 194 -30.69 -26.19 8.51
CA THR A 194 -31.57 -26.43 7.36
C THR A 194 -32.03 -27.87 7.31
N THR A 195 -31.10 -28.83 7.41
CA THR A 195 -31.42 -30.27 7.43
C THR A 195 -32.28 -30.66 8.64
N GLY A 196 -32.00 -30.07 9.80
CA GLY A 196 -32.79 -30.29 11.03
C GLY A 196 -34.20 -29.72 10.92
N ALA A 197 -34.36 -28.53 10.34
CA ALA A 197 -35.66 -27.93 10.06
C ALA A 197 -36.46 -28.77 9.05
N ASP A 198 -35.82 -29.24 7.98
CA ASP A 198 -36.42 -30.17 7.02
C ASP A 198 -36.87 -31.45 7.73
N SER A 199 -36.05 -32.03 8.59
CA SER A 199 -36.41 -33.25 9.34
C SER A 199 -37.58 -33.06 10.31
N LEU A 200 -37.75 -31.86 10.89
CA LEU A 200 -38.86 -31.54 11.80
C LEU A 200 -40.14 -31.14 11.07
N THR A 201 -40.06 -30.69 9.82
CA THR A 201 -41.19 -30.17 9.06
C THR A 201 -41.66 -31.11 7.96
N LEU A 202 -40.77 -31.93 7.41
CA LEU A 202 -41.12 -32.97 6.45
C LEU A 202 -41.89 -34.08 7.17
N ALA A 203 -43.13 -34.29 6.74
CA ALA A 203 -43.90 -35.46 7.13
C ALA A 203 -43.35 -36.72 6.45
N ASP A 204 -43.37 -37.85 7.16
CA ASP A 204 -43.01 -39.14 6.54
C ASP A 204 -44.05 -39.49 5.48
N MET A 205 -43.63 -39.46 4.20
CA MET A 205 -44.51 -39.77 3.07
C MET A 205 -45.13 -41.16 3.17
N ASN A 206 -44.47 -42.13 3.82
CA ASN A 206 -45.03 -43.47 4.01
C ASN A 206 -46.15 -43.47 5.05
N GLU A 207 -45.97 -42.74 6.16
CA GLU A 207 -47.00 -42.60 7.20
C GLU A 207 -48.19 -41.80 6.67
N GLU A 208 -47.94 -40.67 6.00
CA GLU A 208 -48.98 -39.89 5.33
C GLU A 208 -49.69 -40.70 4.24
N ALA A 209 -48.97 -41.52 3.45
CA ALA A 209 -49.59 -42.39 2.45
C ALA A 209 -50.44 -43.49 3.07
N ALA A 210 -49.98 -44.12 4.15
CA ALA A 210 -50.73 -45.14 4.87
C ALA A 210 -51.99 -44.53 5.54
N ASN A 211 -51.86 -43.34 6.12
CA ASN A 211 -52.97 -42.61 6.71
C ASN A 211 -53.98 -42.16 5.64
N MET A 212 -53.51 -41.65 4.50
CA MET A 212 -54.36 -41.32 3.35
C MET A 212 -55.11 -42.56 2.83
N LEU A 213 -54.43 -43.69 2.70
CA LEU A 213 -55.06 -44.95 2.27
C LEU A 213 -56.11 -45.40 3.30
N SER A 214 -55.78 -45.37 4.59
CA SER A 214 -56.72 -45.68 5.66
C SER A 214 -57.94 -44.76 5.64
N LEU A 215 -57.75 -43.46 5.42
CA LEU A 215 -58.81 -42.49 5.29
C LEU A 215 -59.70 -42.77 4.08
N LYS A 216 -59.12 -43.07 2.91
CA LYS A 216 -59.87 -43.46 1.70
C LYS A 216 -60.72 -44.70 1.96
N VAL A 217 -60.16 -45.73 2.62
CA VAL A 217 -60.89 -46.95 2.98
C VAL A 217 -62.02 -46.64 3.96
N ARG A 218 -61.79 -45.78 4.97
CA ARG A 218 -62.85 -45.34 5.89
C ARG A 218 -63.96 -44.57 5.18
N GLN A 219 -63.63 -43.70 4.23
CA GLN A 219 -64.61 -42.96 3.42
C GLN A 219 -65.42 -43.88 2.51
N GLU A 220 -64.78 -44.87 1.88
CA GLU A 220 -65.45 -45.89 1.07
C GLU A 220 -66.39 -46.75 1.92
N LEU A 221 -65.92 -47.23 3.08
CA LEU A 221 -66.76 -47.95 4.05
C LEU A 221 -67.92 -47.10 4.56
N GLY A 222 -67.70 -45.81 4.85
CA GLY A 222 -68.74 -44.89 5.28
C GLY A 222 -69.80 -44.66 4.20
N THR A 223 -69.37 -44.51 2.94
CA THR A 223 -70.27 -44.34 1.79
C THR A 223 -71.05 -45.62 1.50
N ASN A 224 -70.39 -46.78 1.54
CA ASN A 224 -71.03 -48.09 1.37
C ASN A 224 -72.00 -48.38 2.52
N ALA A 225 -71.64 -48.10 3.77
CA ALA A 225 -72.52 -48.23 4.93
C ALA A 225 -73.74 -47.31 4.82
N LEU A 226 -73.59 -46.07 4.35
CA LEU A 226 -74.69 -45.14 4.11
C LEU A 226 -75.60 -45.61 2.96
N SER A 227 -75.02 -46.13 1.88
CA SER A 227 -75.75 -46.73 0.76
C SER A 227 -76.56 -47.95 1.21
N LEU A 228 -75.94 -48.86 1.99
CA LEU A 228 -76.59 -50.03 2.58
C LEU A 228 -77.69 -49.64 3.58
N ALA A 229 -77.45 -48.63 4.42
CA ALA A 229 -78.47 -48.11 5.33
C ALA A 229 -79.66 -47.51 4.56
N SER A 230 -79.40 -46.77 3.48
CA SER A 230 -80.45 -46.20 2.62
C SER A 230 -81.23 -47.29 1.87
N GLN A 231 -80.55 -48.32 1.35
CA GLN A 231 -81.19 -49.48 0.73
C GLN A 231 -82.01 -50.30 1.75
N SER A 232 -81.51 -50.47 2.97
CA SER A 232 -82.22 -51.13 4.06
C SER A 232 -83.49 -50.38 4.43
N GLN A 233 -83.42 -49.05 4.60
CA GLN A 233 -84.59 -48.20 4.87
C GLN A 233 -85.63 -48.26 3.73
N GLN A 234 -85.19 -48.25 2.45
CA GLN A 234 -86.10 -48.41 1.30
C GLN A 234 -86.70 -49.82 1.20
N SER A 235 -85.96 -50.86 1.60
CA SER A 235 -86.45 -52.25 1.62
C SER A 235 -87.52 -52.44 2.70
N VAL A 236 -87.35 -51.81 3.85
CA VAL A 236 -88.39 -51.73 4.90
C VAL A 236 -89.62 -51.00 4.39
N LEU A 237 -89.46 -49.93 3.59
CA LEU A 237 -90.58 -49.17 3.03
C LEU A 237 -91.37 -49.94 1.94
N LYS A 238 -90.78 -50.93 1.28
CA LYS A 238 -91.46 -51.84 0.32
C LYS A 238 -92.25 -52.97 1.00
N LEU A 239 -92.02 -53.21 2.29
CA LEU A 239 -92.66 -54.25 3.10
C LEU A 239 -93.95 -53.77 3.79
N PHE A 240 -94.29 -52.49 3.64
CA PHE A 240 -95.54 -51.88 4.08
C PHE A 240 -96.31 -51.34 2.87
#